data_AF-A0A353S6F4-F1
#
_entry.id   AF-A0A353S6F4-F1
#
_cell.length_a   1.000
_cell.length_b   1.000
_cell.length_c   1.000
_cell.angle_alpha   90.00
_cell.angle_beta   90.00
_cell.angle_gamma   90.00
#
_symmetry.space_group_name_H-M   'P 1'
#
loop_
_entity.id
_entity.type
_entity.pdbx_description
1 polymer ?
#
loop_
_entity_poly.entity_id
_entity_poly.type
_entity_poly.pdbx_seq_one_letter_code
_entity_poly.pdbx_strand_id
1 'polypeptide(L)'
;ITEFSLHDRKAASDRTFLLAVAAAVLRHCPELFISLEIDAKTLDQQLVRALGGLCCSVEIPLAGTEKGGALLFDKKLYSGRAALLNREGLVFGFLMGWGCQPGDTFRAFRDRLDFALSLYPNHVEFPQLDEPRDPKPTGVYSSKDMDFSRGMAFACRTFYTAGRAVPWFMGVLKALRVSPSAFFADFDEWQQCGSCSYVTGFDPDAVPHAEIEKMQLSFLKEKFDEKHKANLFPVVDDLVRLNGAFSRVAAEGEEGLVETTYNPDELLSPAAADIARFAENSCQEPCRVRVFAGSDAPDYRY
;
A
#
# COMPACT_ATOMS: atom_id res chain seq x y z
N ILE A 1 -18.57 13.55 -14.02
CA ILE A 1 -17.82 13.31 -12.78
C ILE A 1 -17.68 11.80 -12.68
N THR A 2 -16.46 11.29 -12.86
CA THR A 2 -16.14 9.85 -12.78
C THR A 2 -15.58 9.46 -11.42
N GLU A 3 -15.18 10.46 -10.63
CA GLU A 3 -14.62 10.31 -9.28
C GLU A 3 -15.13 11.41 -8.36
N PHE A 4 -15.37 11.07 -7.09
CA PHE A 4 -15.75 11.99 -6.03
C PHE A 4 -15.03 11.63 -4.72
N SER A 5 -14.46 12.63 -4.05
CA SER A 5 -13.77 12.44 -2.76
C SER A 5 -14.48 13.20 -1.65
N LEU A 6 -14.79 12.51 -0.54
CA LEU A 6 -15.45 13.08 0.63
C LEU A 6 -14.48 13.08 1.82
N HIS A 7 -13.75 14.17 1.98
CA HIS A 7 -12.78 14.37 3.07
C HIS A 7 -13.31 15.44 4.05
N ASP A 8 -14.47 15.16 4.67
CA ASP A 8 -15.04 16.02 5.72
C ASP A 8 -15.07 15.27 7.06
N ARG A 9 -14.46 15.88 8.08
CA ARG A 9 -14.30 15.24 9.39
C ARG A 9 -15.63 14.93 10.09
N LYS A 10 -16.68 15.74 9.89
CA LYS A 10 -18.00 15.48 10.48
C LYS A 10 -18.67 14.32 9.76
N ALA A 11 -18.61 14.31 8.43
CA ALA A 11 -19.11 13.22 7.61
C ALA A 11 -18.40 11.89 7.93
N ALA A 12 -17.08 11.90 8.07
CA ALA A 12 -16.25 10.74 8.41
C ALA A 12 -16.64 10.06 9.74
N SER A 13 -17.29 10.82 10.64
CA SER A 13 -17.75 10.35 11.96
C SER A 13 -19.26 10.08 12.02
N ASP A 14 -20.03 10.41 10.97
CA ASP A 14 -21.48 10.25 10.93
C ASP A 14 -21.87 9.01 10.13
N ARG A 15 -22.06 7.91 10.87
CA ARG A 15 -22.50 6.63 10.32
C ARG A 15 -23.81 6.72 9.52
N THR A 16 -24.77 7.51 9.99
CA THR A 16 -26.10 7.58 9.35
C THR A 16 -25.97 8.30 8.02
N PHE A 17 -25.19 9.37 8.01
CA PHE A 17 -24.84 10.09 6.79
C PHE A 17 -24.11 9.19 5.79
N LEU A 18 -23.07 8.47 6.21
CA LEU A 18 -22.30 7.58 5.33
C LEU A 18 -23.17 6.47 4.71
N LEU A 19 -24.09 5.87 5.47
CA LEU A 19 -25.06 4.91 4.93
C LEU A 19 -26.00 5.54 3.91
N ALA A 20 -26.44 6.79 4.15
CA ALA A 20 -27.28 7.52 3.21
C ALA A 20 -26.52 7.87 1.92
N VAL A 21 -25.25 8.26 2.02
CA VAL A 21 -24.36 8.45 0.86
C VAL A 21 -24.22 7.17 0.06
N ALA A 22 -23.89 6.05 0.72
CA ALA A 22 -23.74 4.76 0.05
C ALA A 22 -25.01 4.35 -0.70
N ALA A 23 -26.18 4.48 -0.06
CA ALA A 23 -27.46 4.18 -0.69
C ALA A 23 -27.80 5.11 -1.86
N ALA A 24 -27.41 6.39 -1.78
CA ALA A 24 -27.63 7.36 -2.84
C ALA A 24 -26.73 7.07 -4.06
N VAL A 25 -25.43 6.80 -3.85
CA VAL A 25 -24.48 6.47 -4.92
C VAL A 25 -24.93 5.21 -5.65
N LEU A 26 -25.22 4.13 -4.92
CA LEU A 26 -25.69 2.87 -5.51
C LEU A 26 -26.95 3.05 -6.37
N ARG A 27 -27.85 3.97 -5.97
CA ARG A 27 -29.11 4.21 -6.68
C ARG A 27 -28.95 5.10 -7.91
N HIS A 28 -28.12 6.13 -7.82
CA HIS A 28 -28.11 7.22 -8.80
C HIS A 28 -26.89 7.22 -9.71
N CYS A 29 -25.77 6.63 -9.26
CA CYS A 29 -24.49 6.64 -9.96
C CYS A 29 -23.61 5.46 -9.50
N PRO A 30 -24.01 4.20 -9.76
CA PRO A 30 -23.30 3.02 -9.28
C PRO A 30 -21.86 2.89 -9.83
N GLU A 31 -21.60 3.47 -11.01
CA GLU A 31 -20.28 3.49 -11.65
C GLU A 31 -19.35 4.61 -11.14
N LEU A 32 -19.83 5.48 -10.24
CA LEU A 32 -19.02 6.56 -9.68
C LEU A 32 -17.98 5.97 -8.73
N PHE A 33 -16.70 6.21 -9.00
CA PHE A 33 -15.67 5.94 -8.01
C PHE A 33 -15.77 6.95 -6.87
N ILE A 34 -15.83 6.46 -5.63
CA ILE A 34 -15.90 7.31 -4.44
C ILE A 34 -14.78 7.02 -3.44
N SER A 35 -14.00 8.05 -3.10
CA SER A 35 -13.06 8.00 -1.99
C SER A 35 -13.70 8.60 -0.73
N LEU A 36 -13.70 7.84 0.36
CA LEU A 36 -14.37 8.21 1.61
C LEU A 36 -13.37 8.22 2.76
N GLU A 37 -13.12 9.40 3.35
CA GLU A 37 -12.45 9.45 4.65
C GLU A 37 -13.44 8.99 5.73
N ILE A 38 -13.09 7.94 6.48
CA ILE A 38 -13.94 7.38 7.54
C ILE A 38 -13.12 7.16 8.81
N ASP A 39 -13.60 7.67 9.95
CA ASP A 39 -12.98 7.41 11.25
C ASP A 39 -13.09 5.90 11.58
N ALA A 40 -11.98 5.31 12.03
CA ALA A 40 -11.91 3.89 12.39
C ALA A 40 -12.98 3.46 13.42
N LYS A 41 -13.48 4.36 14.26
CA LYS A 41 -14.55 4.08 15.22
C LYS A 41 -15.92 3.96 14.55
N THR A 42 -16.14 4.64 13.43
CA THR A 42 -17.39 4.67 12.67
C THR A 42 -17.57 3.42 11.82
N LEU A 43 -16.47 2.81 11.36
CA LEU A 43 -16.50 1.59 10.57
C LEU A 43 -17.11 0.43 11.36
N ASP A 44 -18.23 -0.11 10.91
CA ASP A 44 -18.82 -1.33 11.44
C ASP A 44 -19.21 -2.29 10.32
N GLN A 45 -19.66 -3.49 10.68
CA GLN A 45 -20.02 -4.52 9.70
C GLN A 45 -21.14 -4.08 8.74
N GLN A 46 -22.10 -3.28 9.20
CA GLN A 46 -23.22 -2.83 8.36
C GLN A 46 -22.74 -1.80 7.35
N LEU A 47 -21.94 -0.83 7.79
CA LEU A 47 -21.37 0.19 6.91
C LEU A 47 -20.45 -0.44 5.88
N VAL A 48 -19.53 -1.32 6.29
CA VAL A 48 -18.60 -2.01 5.37
C VAL A 48 -19.37 -2.81 4.32
N ARG A 49 -20.45 -3.53 4.68
CA ARG A 49 -21.28 -4.22 3.68
C ARG A 49 -21.99 -3.28 2.72
N ALA A 50 -22.45 -2.13 3.20
CA ALA A 50 -23.09 -1.14 2.34
C ALA A 50 -22.09 -0.56 1.32
N LEU A 51 -20.84 -0.37 1.73
CA LEU A 51 -19.76 0.11 0.87
C LEU A 51 -19.30 -0.95 -0.15
N GLY A 52 -19.34 -2.24 0.19
CA GLY A 52 -18.93 -3.32 -0.72
C GLY A 52 -19.74 -3.43 -2.02
N GLY A 53 -20.88 -2.76 -2.12
CA GLY A 53 -21.66 -2.66 -3.36
C GLY A 53 -21.27 -1.48 -4.26
N LEU A 54 -20.25 -0.70 -3.88
CA LEU A 54 -19.82 0.51 -4.59
C LEU A 54 -18.41 0.34 -5.16
N CYS A 55 -18.12 1.07 -6.22
CA CYS A 55 -16.74 1.36 -6.62
C CYS A 55 -16.15 2.37 -5.64
N CYS A 56 -15.57 1.94 -4.51
CA CYS A 56 -15.05 2.87 -3.50
C CYS A 56 -13.69 2.48 -2.92
N SER A 57 -12.98 3.52 -2.44
CA SER A 57 -11.85 3.39 -1.52
C SER A 57 -12.19 4.01 -0.17
N VAL A 58 -11.80 3.33 0.91
CA VAL A 58 -11.95 3.84 2.28
C VAL A 58 -10.60 4.37 2.79
N GLU A 59 -10.53 5.65 3.09
CA GLU A 59 -9.36 6.29 3.68
C GLU A 59 -9.51 6.38 5.20
N ILE A 60 -8.61 5.74 5.94
CA ILE A 60 -8.69 5.69 7.41
C ILE A 60 -7.58 6.54 8.01
N PRO A 61 -7.91 7.66 8.70
CA PRO A 61 -6.93 8.39 9.48
C PRO A 61 -6.28 7.50 10.54
N LEU A 62 -4.98 7.23 10.40
CA LEU A 62 -4.20 6.44 11.37
C LEU A 62 -3.66 7.38 12.47
N ALA A 63 -4.59 7.95 13.23
CA ALA A 63 -4.29 8.90 14.29
C ALA A 63 -4.01 8.20 15.63
N GLY A 64 -3.08 8.78 16.41
CA GLY A 64 -2.87 8.42 17.80
C GLY A 64 -3.52 9.39 18.80
N THR A 65 -3.52 9.00 20.06
CA THR A 65 -3.84 9.83 21.23
C THR A 65 -2.57 10.01 22.07
N GLU A 66 -2.28 11.24 22.48
CA GLU A 66 -1.17 11.52 23.39
C GLU A 66 -1.50 11.04 24.81
N LYS A 67 -0.58 10.27 25.40
CA LYS A 67 -0.67 9.86 26.81
C LYS A 67 0.73 9.76 27.41
N GLY A 68 1.01 10.61 28.39
CA GLY A 68 2.27 10.54 29.15
C GLY A 68 3.50 10.92 28.35
N GLY A 69 3.35 11.85 27.39
CA GLY A 69 4.39 12.31 26.48
C GLY A 69 4.57 11.45 25.22
N ALA A 70 3.80 10.37 25.07
CA ALA A 70 3.92 9.46 23.94
C ALA A 70 2.62 9.40 23.12
N LEU A 71 2.76 9.38 21.80
CA LEU A 71 1.66 9.15 20.87
C LEU A 71 1.35 7.64 20.80
N LEU A 72 0.15 7.26 21.24
CA LEU A 72 -0.31 5.88 21.25
C LEU A 72 -1.47 5.69 20.27
N PHE A 73 -1.47 4.61 19.50
CA PHE A 73 -2.57 4.26 18.61
C PHE A 73 -3.21 2.94 19.03
N ASP A 74 -4.54 2.84 18.88
CA ASP A 74 -5.30 1.66 19.27
C ASP A 74 -5.12 0.54 18.23
N LYS A 75 -4.04 -0.24 18.38
CA LYS A 75 -3.73 -1.37 17.50
C LYS A 75 -4.90 -2.32 17.34
N LYS A 76 -5.66 -2.58 18.41
CA LYS A 76 -6.78 -3.53 18.39
C LYS A 76 -7.92 -3.00 17.52
N LEU A 77 -8.24 -1.70 17.64
CA LEU A 77 -9.24 -1.06 16.79
C LEU A 77 -8.86 -1.17 15.32
N TYR A 78 -7.66 -0.67 14.95
CA TYR A 78 -7.23 -0.64 13.55
C TYR A 78 -7.09 -2.05 12.94
N SER A 79 -6.51 -3.02 13.66
CA SER A 79 -6.46 -4.40 13.20
C SER A 79 -7.86 -4.99 12.99
N GLY A 80 -8.81 -4.69 13.89
CA GLY A 80 -10.19 -5.13 13.73
C GLY A 80 -10.89 -4.52 12.51
N ARG A 81 -10.60 -3.26 12.17
CA ARG A 81 -11.18 -2.59 10.99
C ARG A 81 -10.54 -3.07 9.69
N ALA A 82 -9.23 -3.18 9.63
CA ALA A 82 -8.53 -3.72 8.47
C ALA A 82 -8.97 -5.16 8.18
N ALA A 83 -9.10 -6.01 9.20
CA ALA A 83 -9.59 -7.39 9.02
C ALA A 83 -11.03 -7.42 8.48
N LEU A 84 -11.88 -6.49 8.92
CA LEU A 84 -13.25 -6.36 8.43
C LEU A 84 -13.28 -5.97 6.94
N LEU A 85 -12.47 -4.99 6.53
CA LEU A 85 -12.39 -4.51 5.14
C LEU A 85 -11.80 -5.58 4.21
N ASN A 86 -10.69 -6.20 4.62
CA ASN A 86 -10.05 -7.31 3.89
C ASN A 86 -11.01 -8.49 3.66
N ARG A 87 -11.80 -8.86 4.67
CA ARG A 87 -12.77 -9.96 4.54
C ARG A 87 -13.85 -9.67 3.50
N GLU A 88 -14.27 -8.42 3.39
CA GLU A 88 -15.32 -8.00 2.45
C GLU A 88 -14.72 -7.55 1.10
N GLY A 89 -13.40 -7.67 0.91
CA GLY A 89 -12.72 -7.32 -0.34
C GLY A 89 -12.72 -5.83 -0.67
N LEU A 90 -12.90 -4.96 0.33
CA LEU A 90 -12.93 -3.51 0.13
C LEU A 90 -11.53 -2.92 0.02
N VAL A 91 -11.34 -2.03 -0.96
CA VAL A 91 -10.14 -1.22 -1.10
C VAL A 91 -10.08 -0.22 0.06
N PHE A 92 -8.96 -0.19 0.77
CA PHE A 92 -8.76 0.77 1.85
C PHE A 92 -7.30 1.20 2.01
N GLY A 93 -7.10 2.41 2.48
CA GLY A 93 -5.79 2.98 2.79
C GLY A 93 -5.73 3.60 4.16
N PHE A 94 -4.51 3.90 4.60
CA PHE A 94 -4.28 4.69 5.81
C PHE A 94 -3.78 6.10 5.45
N LEU A 95 -4.38 7.11 6.07
CA LEU A 95 -3.84 8.47 6.07
C LEU A 95 -2.93 8.62 7.29
N MET A 96 -1.62 8.74 7.05
CA MET A 96 -0.60 8.77 8.09
C MET A 96 0.24 10.04 8.01
N GLY A 97 0.34 10.75 9.13
CA GLY A 97 1.22 11.91 9.25
C GLY A 97 2.43 11.67 10.15
N TRP A 98 3.39 12.60 10.09
CA TRP A 98 4.59 12.63 10.93
C TRP A 98 4.81 14.02 11.53
N GLY A 99 5.16 14.12 12.81
CA GLY A 99 5.52 15.41 13.43
C GLY A 99 4.37 16.43 13.55
N CYS A 100 3.12 16.00 13.32
CA CYS A 100 1.92 16.84 13.42
C CYS A 100 1.14 16.65 14.72
N GLN A 101 1.44 15.61 15.51
CA GLN A 101 0.70 15.27 16.73
C GLN A 101 1.61 15.39 17.98
N PRO A 102 1.08 15.87 19.12
CA PRO A 102 1.81 15.84 20.39
C PRO A 102 2.25 14.42 20.77
N GLY A 103 3.47 14.30 21.30
CA GLY A 103 4.07 13.01 21.69
C GLY A 103 4.57 12.17 20.52
N ASP A 104 4.53 12.69 19.29
CA ASP A 104 5.10 12.01 18.13
C ASP A 104 6.63 12.04 18.16
N THR A 105 7.25 11.00 17.61
CA THR A 105 8.71 10.83 17.53
C THR A 105 9.04 10.07 16.25
N PHE A 106 10.30 10.11 15.82
CA PHE A 106 10.74 9.29 14.68
C PHE A 106 10.48 7.80 14.88
N ARG A 107 10.72 7.30 16.10
CA ARG A 107 10.42 5.92 16.46
C ARG A 107 8.93 5.62 16.34
N ALA A 108 8.07 6.50 16.85
CA ALA A 108 6.63 6.33 16.75
C ALA A 108 6.13 6.36 15.30
N PHE A 109 6.73 7.18 14.43
CA PHE A 109 6.46 7.15 12.99
C PHE A 109 6.81 5.77 12.40
N ARG A 110 8.02 5.26 12.65
CA ARG A 110 8.44 3.92 12.17
C ARG A 110 7.53 2.80 12.67
N ASP A 111 7.20 2.81 13.97
CA ASP A 111 6.32 1.81 14.59
C ASP A 111 4.90 1.85 14.00
N ARG A 112 4.40 3.06 13.64
CA ARG A 112 3.11 3.23 12.95
C ARG A 112 3.15 2.70 11.52
N LEU A 113 4.23 2.99 10.77
CA LEU A 113 4.39 2.53 9.39
C LEU A 113 4.48 0.99 9.32
N ASP A 114 5.29 0.40 10.20
CA ASP A 114 5.41 -1.05 10.34
C ASP A 114 4.07 -1.70 10.66
N PHE A 115 3.31 -1.09 11.59
CA PHE A 115 1.98 -1.56 11.94
C PHE A 115 1.00 -1.44 10.78
N ALA A 116 0.91 -0.27 10.13
CA ALA A 116 -0.03 0.00 9.06
C ALA A 116 0.08 -1.05 7.94
N LEU A 117 1.30 -1.29 7.46
CA LEU A 117 1.56 -2.20 6.36
C LEU A 117 1.35 -3.67 6.73
N SER A 118 1.52 -4.02 8.02
CA SER A 118 1.18 -5.37 8.50
C SER A 118 -0.32 -5.70 8.40
N LEU A 119 -1.17 -4.69 8.16
CA LEU A 119 -2.61 -4.84 7.97
C LEU A 119 -3.03 -4.93 6.50
N TYR A 120 -2.08 -4.95 5.57
CA TYR A 120 -2.32 -5.07 4.11
C TYR A 120 -3.27 -4.00 3.54
N PRO A 121 -3.10 -2.69 3.85
CA PRO A 121 -3.86 -1.64 3.18
C PRO A 121 -3.47 -1.58 1.69
N ASN A 122 -4.38 -1.22 0.80
CA ASN A 122 -4.09 -1.03 -0.63
C ASN A 122 -3.06 0.10 -0.86
N HIS A 123 -3.02 1.08 0.04
CA HIS A 123 -2.17 2.25 -0.04
C HIS A 123 -1.96 2.88 1.34
N VAL A 124 -0.88 3.65 1.46
CA VAL A 124 -0.64 4.52 2.61
C VAL A 124 -0.34 5.91 2.09
N GLU A 125 -1.20 6.86 2.45
CA GLU A 125 -1.06 8.26 2.05
C GLU A 125 -0.47 9.09 3.16
N PHE A 126 0.33 10.07 2.75
CA PHE A 126 0.96 11.00 3.66
C PHE A 126 0.62 12.44 3.27
N PRO A 127 -0.43 13.04 3.87
CA PRO A 127 -0.95 14.35 3.44
C PRO A 127 0.09 15.47 3.35
N GLN A 128 1.20 15.35 4.09
CA GLN A 128 2.28 16.34 4.14
C GLN A 128 3.18 16.34 2.89
N LEU A 129 3.06 15.34 2.03
CA LEU A 129 3.74 15.33 0.72
C LEU A 129 3.04 16.26 -0.28
N ASP A 130 1.73 16.46 -0.13
CA ASP A 130 0.89 17.21 -1.08
C ASP A 130 0.39 18.54 -0.51
N GLU A 131 0.10 18.59 0.79
CA GLU A 131 -0.38 19.77 1.49
C GLU A 131 0.70 20.37 2.41
N PRO A 132 0.82 21.71 2.48
CA PRO A 132 1.67 22.37 3.46
C PRO A 132 1.11 22.19 4.88
N ARG A 133 1.44 21.06 5.49
CA ARG A 133 1.28 20.80 6.93
C ARG A 133 2.67 20.69 7.52
N ASP A 134 3.21 21.81 7.99
CA ASP A 134 4.58 21.83 8.49
C ASP A 134 4.70 20.95 9.74
N PRO A 135 5.46 19.83 9.68
CA PRO A 135 5.80 19.09 10.87
C PRO A 135 6.63 20.02 11.78
N LYS A 136 6.28 20.09 13.07
CA LYS A 136 6.91 21.04 14.00
C LYS A 136 7.98 20.34 14.84
N PRO A 137 9.26 20.70 14.70
CA PRO A 137 10.32 20.11 15.50
C PRO A 137 10.02 20.21 17.00
N THR A 138 10.34 19.16 17.74
CA THR A 138 10.24 19.13 19.20
C THR A 138 11.58 18.69 19.79
N GLY A 139 11.74 18.79 21.11
CA GLY A 139 12.95 18.30 21.79
C GLY A 139 13.23 16.80 21.59
N VAL A 140 12.23 16.01 21.15
CA VAL A 140 12.31 14.55 20.94
C VAL A 140 12.03 14.13 19.49
N TYR A 141 11.85 15.10 18.59
CA TYR A 141 11.62 14.88 17.16
C TYR A 141 12.29 16.02 16.39
N SER A 142 13.55 15.79 15.98
CA SER A 142 14.37 16.83 15.36
C SER A 142 13.98 17.11 13.91
N SER A 143 14.40 18.24 13.34
CA SER A 143 14.21 18.52 11.91
C SER A 143 14.83 17.42 11.03
N LYS A 144 16.00 16.90 11.42
CA LYS A 144 16.66 15.80 10.70
C LYS A 144 15.82 14.52 10.71
N ASP A 145 15.22 14.20 11.86
CA ASP A 145 14.30 13.06 11.95
C ASP A 145 13.05 13.25 11.09
N MET A 146 12.56 14.48 10.97
CA MET A 146 11.44 14.82 10.10
C MET A 146 11.81 14.68 8.63
N ASP A 147 13.05 15.01 8.25
CA ASP A 147 13.57 14.77 6.91
C ASP A 147 13.63 13.28 6.61
N PHE A 148 14.12 12.44 7.54
CA PHE A 148 14.07 10.98 7.39
C PHE A 148 12.64 10.46 7.25
N SER A 149 11.70 11.00 8.03
CA SER A 149 10.28 10.60 7.96
C SER A 149 9.67 10.94 6.61
N ARG A 150 10.01 12.11 6.05
CA ARG A 150 9.58 12.55 4.73
C ARG A 150 10.16 11.67 3.61
N GLY A 151 11.46 11.36 3.68
CA GLY A 151 12.11 10.44 2.73
C GLY A 151 11.44 9.07 2.73
N MET A 152 11.26 8.48 3.92
CA MET A 152 10.56 7.20 4.08
C MET A 152 9.09 7.23 3.63
N ALA A 153 8.37 8.33 3.89
CA ALA A 153 6.99 8.50 3.42
C ALA A 153 6.92 8.52 1.89
N PHE A 154 7.83 9.26 1.24
CA PHE A 154 7.93 9.30 -0.22
C PHE A 154 8.35 7.96 -0.81
N ALA A 155 9.29 7.26 -0.17
CA ALA A 155 9.67 5.89 -0.52
C ALA A 155 8.49 4.92 -0.43
N CYS A 156 7.66 5.02 0.61
CA CYS A 156 6.44 4.24 0.76
C CYS A 156 5.42 4.58 -0.34
N ARG A 157 5.17 5.87 -0.62
CA ARG A 157 4.28 6.28 -1.73
C ARG A 157 4.76 5.73 -3.07
N THR A 158 6.06 5.86 -3.37
CA THR A 158 6.63 5.40 -4.64
C THR A 158 6.57 3.88 -4.76
N PHE A 159 7.12 3.16 -3.78
CA PHE A 159 7.30 1.71 -3.90
C PHE A 159 6.03 0.94 -3.60
N TYR A 160 5.27 1.32 -2.57
CA TYR A 160 4.13 0.54 -2.09
C TYR A 160 2.81 0.97 -2.74
N THR A 161 2.48 2.26 -2.63
CA THR A 161 1.21 2.82 -3.11
C THR A 161 1.18 2.89 -4.65
N ALA A 162 2.00 3.76 -5.25
CA ALA A 162 2.07 3.93 -6.70
C ALA A 162 2.59 2.66 -7.40
N GLY A 163 3.48 1.93 -6.73
CA GLY A 163 3.98 0.63 -7.17
C GLY A 163 3.04 -0.55 -6.98
N ARG A 164 1.88 -0.36 -6.33
CA ARG A 164 0.81 -1.37 -6.14
C ARG A 164 1.33 -2.69 -5.55
N ALA A 165 2.14 -2.60 -4.49
CA ALA A 165 2.94 -3.73 -3.99
C ALA A 165 2.20 -4.69 -3.03
N VAL A 166 0.99 -4.34 -2.61
CA VAL A 166 0.23 -5.03 -1.54
C VAL A 166 0.19 -6.55 -1.66
N PRO A 167 -0.04 -7.17 -2.84
CA PRO A 167 -0.19 -8.62 -2.96
C PRO A 167 1.05 -9.42 -2.55
N TRP A 168 2.25 -8.84 -2.65
CA TRP A 168 3.51 -9.57 -2.50
C TRP A 168 4.48 -8.95 -1.49
N PHE A 169 4.31 -7.67 -1.14
CA PHE A 169 5.26 -6.89 -0.35
C PHE A 169 5.64 -7.56 0.99
N MET A 170 4.64 -7.98 1.77
CA MET A 170 4.89 -8.58 3.08
C MET A 170 5.60 -9.94 2.97
N GLY A 171 5.34 -10.71 1.90
CA GLY A 171 6.06 -11.95 1.60
C GLY A 171 7.55 -11.69 1.35
N VAL A 172 7.84 -10.65 0.58
CA VAL A 172 9.22 -10.18 0.32
C VAL A 172 9.92 -9.75 1.61
N LEU A 173 9.27 -8.94 2.45
CA LEU A 173 9.86 -8.51 3.73
C LEU A 173 10.13 -9.68 4.66
N LYS A 174 9.22 -10.66 4.72
CA LYS A 174 9.41 -11.90 5.49
C LYS A 174 10.63 -12.68 4.98
N ALA A 175 10.77 -12.82 3.67
CA ALA A 175 11.91 -13.48 3.05
C ALA A 175 13.23 -12.76 3.37
N LEU A 176 13.25 -11.43 3.31
CA LEU A 176 14.42 -10.60 3.63
C LEU A 176 14.71 -10.51 5.14
N ARG A 177 13.71 -10.75 6.00
CA ARG A 177 13.73 -10.55 7.46
C ARG A 177 14.01 -9.09 7.85
N VAL A 178 13.29 -8.16 7.23
CA VAL A 178 13.38 -6.72 7.53
C VAL A 178 11.99 -6.16 7.84
N SER A 179 11.92 -5.10 8.65
CA SER A 179 10.66 -4.38 8.88
C SER A 179 10.36 -3.44 7.71
N PRO A 180 9.09 -3.08 7.47
CA PRO A 180 8.73 -2.08 6.46
C PRO A 180 9.51 -0.76 6.59
N SER A 181 9.66 -0.25 7.81
CA SER A 181 10.35 0.99 8.11
C SER A 181 11.86 0.92 7.80
N ALA A 182 12.49 -0.23 8.03
CA ALA A 182 13.88 -0.44 7.60
C ALA A 182 13.96 -0.53 6.06
N PHE A 183 13.03 -1.25 5.44
CA PHE A 183 12.97 -1.38 3.99
C PHE A 183 12.83 -0.02 3.28
N PHE A 184 11.92 0.85 3.73
CA PHE A 184 11.74 2.17 3.10
C PHE A 184 12.83 3.17 3.45
N ALA A 185 13.54 3.01 4.58
CA ALA A 185 14.75 3.78 4.82
C ALA A 185 15.83 3.42 3.79
N ASP A 186 16.05 2.12 3.54
CA ASP A 186 16.99 1.65 2.52
C ASP A 186 16.56 2.07 1.10
N PHE A 187 15.25 2.05 0.80
CA PHE A 187 14.74 2.48 -0.51
C PHE A 187 14.85 4.00 -0.71
N ASP A 188 14.63 4.81 0.33
CA ASP A 188 14.85 6.26 0.28
C ASP A 188 16.33 6.57 -0.04
N GLU A 189 17.28 5.89 0.61
CA GLU A 189 18.70 6.02 0.29
C GLU A 189 19.00 5.65 -1.17
N TRP A 190 18.40 4.56 -1.67
CA TRP A 190 18.52 4.14 -3.07
C TRP A 190 17.94 5.20 -4.03
N GLN A 191 16.77 5.77 -3.72
CA GLN A 191 16.15 6.83 -4.52
C GLN A 191 16.98 8.11 -4.55
N GLN A 192 17.64 8.47 -3.44
CA GLN A 192 18.52 9.65 -3.34
C GLN A 192 19.80 9.49 -4.17
N CYS A 193 20.33 8.26 -4.28
CA CYS A 193 21.42 7.95 -5.20
C CYS A 193 20.95 8.00 -6.67
N GLY A 194 19.66 7.75 -6.92
CA GLY A 194 19.01 7.89 -8.22
C GLY A 194 18.48 9.30 -8.51
N SER A 195 17.81 9.45 -9.65
CA SER A 195 17.10 10.69 -10.03
C SER A 195 15.58 10.59 -9.79
N CYS A 196 15.17 9.84 -8.77
CA CYS A 196 13.77 9.47 -8.50
C CYS A 196 13.35 9.67 -7.04
N SER A 197 13.91 10.68 -6.38
CA SER A 197 13.62 11.01 -4.97
C SER A 197 12.71 12.23 -4.85
N TYR A 198 12.21 12.46 -3.63
CA TYR A 198 11.41 13.64 -3.31
C TYR A 198 12.13 14.94 -3.69
N VAL A 199 13.44 15.02 -3.43
CA VAL A 199 14.23 16.24 -3.66
C VAL A 199 14.49 16.52 -5.13
N THR A 200 14.39 15.52 -6.01
CA THR A 200 14.50 15.71 -7.46
C THR A 200 13.17 16.14 -8.09
N GLY A 201 12.09 16.22 -7.31
CA GLY A 201 10.75 16.52 -7.81
C GLY A 201 10.13 15.37 -8.61
N PHE A 202 10.58 14.13 -8.36
CA PHE A 202 9.97 12.95 -8.96
C PHE A 202 8.52 12.84 -8.47
N ASP A 203 7.59 12.63 -9.41
CA ASP A 203 6.19 12.41 -9.11
C ASP A 203 5.85 10.94 -9.44
N PRO A 204 5.70 10.07 -8.42
CA PRO A 204 5.41 8.66 -8.65
C PRO A 204 4.03 8.44 -9.29
N ASP A 205 3.08 9.36 -9.14
CA ASP A 205 1.72 9.19 -9.68
C ASP A 205 1.61 9.65 -11.13
N ALA A 206 2.61 10.38 -11.63
CA ALA A 206 2.68 10.87 -13.01
C ALA A 206 3.44 9.93 -13.97
N VAL A 207 4.04 8.84 -13.46
CA VAL A 207 4.79 7.88 -14.27
C VAL A 207 4.00 6.59 -14.49
N PRO A 208 4.18 5.89 -15.64
CA PRO A 208 3.57 4.58 -15.85
C PRO A 208 4.01 3.57 -14.78
N HIS A 209 3.12 2.68 -14.38
CA HIS A 209 3.43 1.66 -13.36
C HIS A 209 4.63 0.80 -13.75
N ALA A 210 4.81 0.51 -15.04
CA ALA A 210 5.95 -0.25 -15.55
C ALA A 210 7.32 0.38 -15.21
N GLU A 211 7.42 1.71 -15.08
CA GLU A 211 8.66 2.36 -14.64
C GLU A 211 8.92 2.16 -13.15
N ILE A 212 7.88 2.20 -12.32
CA ILE A 212 7.99 1.89 -10.89
C ILE A 212 8.31 0.40 -10.68
N GLU A 213 7.71 -0.50 -11.46
CA GLU A 213 8.01 -1.94 -11.42
C GLU A 213 9.51 -2.20 -11.69
N LYS A 214 10.10 -1.52 -12.68
CA LYS A 214 11.55 -1.61 -12.94
C LYS A 214 12.37 -1.15 -11.73
N MET A 215 11.98 -0.06 -11.09
CA MET A 215 12.64 0.44 -9.87
C MET A 215 12.51 -0.58 -8.73
N GLN A 216 11.32 -1.14 -8.52
CA GLN A 216 11.07 -2.18 -7.51
C GLN A 216 11.97 -3.39 -7.75
N LEU A 217 12.01 -3.93 -8.97
CA LEU A 217 12.81 -5.11 -9.32
C LEU A 217 14.31 -4.84 -9.19
N SER A 218 14.80 -3.67 -9.62
CA SER A 218 16.20 -3.29 -9.47
C SER A 218 16.61 -3.25 -8.00
N PHE A 219 15.85 -2.53 -7.18
CA PHE A 219 16.13 -2.43 -5.75
C PHE A 219 16.03 -3.79 -5.06
N LEU A 220 14.97 -4.56 -5.31
CA LEU A 220 14.80 -5.87 -4.70
C LEU A 220 15.95 -6.81 -5.04
N LYS A 221 16.43 -6.81 -6.29
CA LYS A 221 17.59 -7.62 -6.68
C LYS A 221 18.82 -7.30 -5.82
N GLU A 222 19.14 -6.02 -5.68
CA GLU A 222 20.23 -5.55 -4.81
C GLU A 222 20.02 -6.01 -3.36
N LYS A 223 18.81 -5.86 -2.79
CA LYS A 223 18.53 -6.31 -1.41
C LYS A 223 18.65 -7.82 -1.22
N PHE A 224 18.22 -8.62 -2.18
CA PHE A 224 18.34 -10.08 -2.09
C PHE A 224 19.80 -10.53 -2.23
N ASP A 225 20.59 -9.87 -3.07
CA ASP A 225 22.03 -10.11 -3.17
C ASP A 225 22.76 -9.73 -1.87
N GLU A 226 22.50 -8.54 -1.32
CA GLU A 226 23.03 -8.06 -0.03
C GLU A 226 22.72 -9.01 1.14
N LYS A 227 21.53 -9.62 1.13
CA LYS A 227 21.10 -10.56 2.18
C LYS A 227 21.54 -12.01 1.92
N HIS A 228 22.33 -12.27 0.87
CA HIS A 228 22.76 -13.59 0.44
C HIS A 228 21.59 -14.55 0.18
N LYS A 229 20.51 -14.03 -0.43
CA LYS A 229 19.28 -14.74 -0.77
C LYS A 229 18.94 -14.65 -2.26
N ALA A 230 19.94 -14.42 -3.11
CA ALA A 230 19.78 -14.33 -4.57
C ALA A 230 19.03 -15.52 -5.17
N ASN A 231 19.13 -16.70 -4.57
CA ASN A 231 18.40 -17.92 -4.97
C ASN A 231 16.87 -17.81 -4.84
N LEU A 232 16.36 -16.90 -4.01
CA LEU A 232 14.92 -16.64 -3.85
C LEU A 232 14.40 -15.59 -4.84
N PHE A 233 15.29 -14.83 -5.47
CA PHE A 233 14.91 -13.72 -6.34
C PHE A 233 14.06 -14.14 -7.55
N PRO A 234 14.23 -15.32 -8.19
CA PRO A 234 13.34 -15.73 -9.28
C PRO A 234 11.86 -15.78 -8.89
N VAL A 235 11.53 -16.22 -7.67
CA VAL A 235 10.15 -16.20 -7.16
C VAL A 235 9.66 -14.76 -6.99
N VAL A 236 10.53 -13.88 -6.50
CA VAL A 236 10.22 -12.46 -6.27
C VAL A 236 9.98 -11.74 -7.59
N ASP A 237 10.85 -11.94 -8.58
CA ASP A 237 10.74 -11.35 -9.93
C ASP A 237 9.42 -11.76 -10.59
N ASP A 238 9.08 -13.06 -10.55
CA ASP A 238 7.81 -13.58 -11.05
C ASP A 238 6.60 -12.97 -10.33
N LEU A 239 6.62 -12.93 -9.00
CA LEU A 239 5.52 -12.36 -8.20
C LEU A 239 5.30 -10.88 -8.52
N VAL A 240 6.37 -10.09 -8.58
CA VAL A 240 6.29 -8.65 -8.87
C VAL A 240 5.77 -8.42 -10.28
N ARG A 241 6.31 -9.09 -11.30
CA ARG A 241 5.91 -8.91 -12.70
C ARG A 241 4.49 -9.41 -12.98
N LEU A 242 4.12 -10.56 -12.42
CA LEU A 242 2.77 -11.10 -12.63
C LEU A 242 1.74 -10.16 -12.01
N ASN A 243 1.87 -9.81 -10.72
CA ASN A 243 0.97 -8.88 -10.06
C ASN A 243 1.00 -7.47 -10.70
N GLY A 244 2.15 -7.02 -11.19
CA GLY A 244 2.28 -5.78 -11.93
C GLY A 244 1.50 -5.79 -13.25
N ALA A 245 1.53 -6.89 -13.99
CA ALA A 245 0.71 -7.04 -15.20
C ALA A 245 -0.79 -7.04 -14.90
N PHE A 246 -1.25 -7.74 -13.85
CA PHE A 246 -2.65 -7.64 -13.39
C PHE A 246 -3.03 -6.20 -13.05
N SER A 247 -2.14 -5.50 -12.35
CA SER A 247 -2.36 -4.11 -11.94
C SER A 247 -2.45 -3.15 -13.13
N ARG A 248 -1.61 -3.33 -14.16
CA ARG A 248 -1.64 -2.52 -15.38
C ARG A 248 -2.90 -2.77 -16.21
N VAL A 249 -3.37 -4.02 -16.31
CA VAL A 249 -4.68 -4.28 -16.94
C VAL A 249 -5.80 -3.58 -16.17
N ALA A 250 -5.81 -3.70 -14.84
CA ALA A 250 -6.87 -3.13 -14.00
C ALA A 250 -6.95 -1.60 -14.05
N ALA A 251 -5.81 -0.91 -13.97
CA ALA A 251 -5.78 0.54 -13.80
C ALA A 251 -5.43 1.31 -15.09
N GLU A 252 -4.67 0.70 -16.00
CA GLU A 252 -4.16 1.35 -17.22
C GLU A 252 -4.75 0.74 -18.50
N GLY A 253 -5.49 -0.37 -18.40
CA GLY A 253 -6.02 -1.10 -19.55
C GLY A 253 -4.95 -1.74 -20.42
N GLU A 254 -3.72 -1.87 -19.90
CA GLU A 254 -2.58 -2.38 -20.65
C GLU A 254 -2.48 -3.90 -20.51
N GLU A 255 -2.90 -4.62 -21.55
CA GLU A 255 -2.68 -6.06 -21.67
C GLU A 255 -1.25 -6.38 -22.09
N GLY A 256 -0.73 -7.52 -21.63
CA GLY A 256 0.67 -7.84 -21.86
C GLY A 256 0.99 -9.33 -21.77
N LEU A 257 2.20 -9.66 -22.21
CA LEU A 257 2.80 -10.98 -22.04
C LEU A 257 3.79 -10.91 -20.88
N VAL A 258 3.69 -11.87 -19.97
CA VAL A 258 4.59 -12.06 -18.84
C VAL A 258 5.27 -13.40 -18.98
N GLU A 259 6.58 -13.41 -18.87
CA GLU A 259 7.38 -14.62 -18.74
C GLU A 259 7.64 -14.85 -17.25
N THR A 260 7.42 -16.08 -16.81
CA THR A 260 7.58 -16.51 -15.41
C THR A 260 8.41 -17.77 -15.36
N THR A 261 9.19 -17.92 -14.29
CA THR A 261 10.01 -19.10 -13.99
C THR A 261 9.18 -20.22 -13.36
N TYR A 262 8.14 -19.86 -12.61
CA TYR A 262 7.21 -20.78 -11.94
C TYR A 262 5.81 -20.70 -12.56
N ASN A 263 5.01 -21.74 -12.32
CA ASN A 263 3.64 -21.79 -12.79
C ASN A 263 2.80 -20.63 -12.18
N PRO A 264 2.10 -19.82 -13.01
CA PRO A 264 1.26 -18.72 -12.54
C PRO A 264 0.15 -19.12 -11.56
N ASP A 265 -0.45 -20.30 -11.71
CA ASP A 265 -1.46 -20.82 -10.79
C ASP A 265 -0.89 -21.00 -9.37
N GLU A 266 0.36 -21.44 -9.27
CA GLU A 266 1.06 -21.61 -8.00
C GLU A 266 1.48 -20.26 -7.41
N LEU A 267 1.95 -19.34 -8.25
CA LEU A 267 2.35 -17.97 -7.86
C LEU A 267 1.18 -17.16 -7.30
N LEU A 268 -0.04 -17.35 -7.83
CA LEU A 268 -1.26 -16.69 -7.35
C LEU A 268 -1.92 -17.42 -6.18
N SER A 269 -1.42 -18.60 -5.83
CA SER A 269 -1.94 -19.38 -4.70
C SER A 269 -1.41 -18.85 -3.36
N PRO A 270 -2.08 -19.19 -2.23
CA PRO A 270 -1.56 -18.86 -0.90
C PRO A 270 -0.17 -19.45 -0.58
N ALA A 271 0.31 -20.43 -1.37
CA ALA A 271 1.63 -21.02 -1.16
C ALA A 271 2.76 -20.00 -1.39
N ALA A 272 2.58 -19.05 -2.32
CA ALA A 272 3.58 -18.05 -2.65
C ALA A 272 3.77 -16.97 -1.57
N ALA A 273 2.89 -16.91 -0.56
CA ALA A 273 3.01 -15.98 0.56
C ALA A 273 4.26 -16.26 1.43
N ASP A 274 4.78 -17.50 1.42
CA ASP A 274 6.06 -17.86 2.02
C ASP A 274 7.08 -18.17 0.92
N ILE A 275 7.76 -17.13 0.44
CA ILE A 275 8.70 -17.19 -0.70
C ILE A 275 9.78 -18.26 -0.51
N ALA A 276 10.34 -18.40 0.70
CA ALA A 276 11.39 -19.39 0.96
C ALA A 276 10.84 -20.80 0.84
N ARG A 277 9.68 -21.07 1.47
CA ARG A 277 9.02 -22.37 1.37
C ARG A 277 8.54 -22.65 -0.06
N PHE A 278 8.04 -21.66 -0.76
CA PHE A 278 7.61 -21.79 -2.15
C PHE A 278 8.77 -22.22 -3.04
N ALA A 279 9.91 -21.54 -2.95
CA ALA A 279 11.12 -21.87 -3.73
C ALA A 279 11.64 -23.29 -3.48
N GLU A 280 11.48 -23.81 -2.25
CA GLU A 280 11.91 -25.16 -1.88
C GLU A 280 10.98 -26.26 -2.39
N ASN A 281 9.68 -25.97 -2.54
CA ASN A 281 8.65 -26.98 -2.79
C ASN A 281 8.06 -26.94 -4.22
N SER A 282 8.38 -25.92 -5.00
CA SER A 282 7.82 -25.71 -6.34
C SER A 282 8.85 -26.01 -7.40
N CYS A 283 8.42 -26.59 -8.52
CA CYS A 283 9.30 -26.85 -9.66
C CYS A 283 9.34 -25.64 -10.58
N GLN A 284 10.53 -25.33 -11.10
CA GLN A 284 10.65 -24.33 -12.15
C GLN A 284 10.08 -24.91 -13.45
N GLU A 285 9.09 -24.23 -13.98
CA GLU A 285 8.43 -24.54 -15.24
C GLU A 285 8.27 -23.20 -15.98
N PRO A 286 9.22 -22.84 -16.87
CA PRO A 286 9.16 -21.58 -17.59
C PRO A 286 7.83 -21.45 -18.34
N CYS A 287 7.05 -20.45 -17.97
CA CYS A 287 5.73 -20.19 -18.51
C CYS A 287 5.71 -18.83 -19.21
N ARG A 288 4.94 -18.73 -20.28
CA ARG A 288 4.60 -17.46 -20.93
C ARG A 288 3.10 -17.31 -20.86
N VAL A 289 2.62 -16.25 -20.21
CA VAL A 289 1.18 -15.99 -20.06
C VAL A 289 0.81 -14.63 -20.58
N ARG A 290 -0.36 -14.55 -21.21
CA ARG A 290 -1.00 -13.27 -21.54
C ARG A 290 -1.94 -12.89 -20.41
N VAL A 291 -1.74 -11.70 -19.85
CA VAL A 291 -2.66 -11.05 -18.91
C VAL A 291 -3.53 -10.08 -19.70
N PHE A 292 -4.85 -10.14 -19.52
CA PHE A 292 -5.83 -9.42 -20.34
C PHE A 292 -7.05 -8.98 -19.52
N ALA A 293 -7.88 -8.09 -20.06
CA ALA A 293 -9.10 -7.64 -19.39
C ALA A 293 -10.19 -8.74 -19.47
N GLY A 294 -10.53 -9.33 -18.33
CA GLY A 294 -11.64 -10.29 -18.19
C GLY A 294 -13.01 -9.61 -18.08
N SER A 295 -14.06 -10.40 -17.81
CA SER A 295 -15.43 -9.88 -17.67
C SER A 295 -15.62 -8.99 -16.45
N ASP A 296 -15.00 -9.36 -15.32
CA ASP A 296 -15.19 -8.71 -14.02
C ASP A 296 -13.88 -8.22 -13.39
N ALA A 297 -12.75 -8.85 -13.73
CA ALA A 297 -11.42 -8.53 -13.26
C ALA A 297 -10.38 -8.95 -14.32
N PRO A 298 -9.12 -8.49 -14.23
CA PRO A 298 -8.07 -9.00 -15.10
C PRO A 298 -7.89 -10.51 -14.94
N ASP A 299 -7.57 -11.18 -16.04
CA ASP A 299 -7.40 -12.64 -16.11
C ASP A 299 -6.17 -13.00 -16.96
N TYR A 300 -5.78 -14.26 -16.98
CA TYR A 300 -4.62 -14.74 -17.75
C TYR A 300 -4.85 -16.06 -18.47
N ARG A 301 -4.02 -16.32 -19.47
CA ARG A 301 -3.97 -17.59 -20.21
C ARG A 301 -2.57 -17.87 -20.75
N TYR A 302 -2.23 -19.15 -20.91
CA TYR A 302 -1.01 -19.64 -21.54
C TYR A 302 -0.99 -19.41 -23.05
#